data_AF-A0A3D3I6H3-F1
#
_entry.id   AF-A0A3D3I6H3-F1
#
_cell.length_a   1.000
_cell.length_b   1.000
_cell.length_c   1.000
_cell.angle_alpha   90.00
_cell.angle_beta   90.00
_cell.angle_gamma   90.00
#
_symmetry.space_group_name_H-M   'P 1'
#
loop_
_entity.id
_entity.type
_entity.pdbx_description
1 polymer ?
#
loop_
_entity_poly.entity_id
_entity_poly.type
_entity_poly.pdbx_seq_one_letter_code
_entity_poly.pdbx_strand_id
1 'polypeptide(L)'
;MNGISDIRRFFYRNETPIYFISATNFNLLGADEWVKGFKFICYIECFDGQHPNVFSPKEELPHEEFQSIEDINNYLLEHKEVVDYIKSRGGKGKALFLMFDERTEKLSKQLGLEVCFPSAKMRTFMDNKVNTN
;
A
#
# COMPACT_ATOMS: atom_id res chain seq x y z
N MET A 1 17.06 -9.35 18.41
CA MET A 1 17.50 -8.27 17.50
C MET A 1 18.08 -7.20 18.40
N ASN A 2 19.38 -6.93 18.32
CA ASN A 2 20.13 -6.28 19.41
C ASN A 2 20.64 -4.88 19.05
N GLY A 3 20.10 -4.26 17.98
CA GLY A 3 20.40 -2.87 17.61
C GLY A 3 19.92 -2.47 16.20
N ILE A 4 20.15 -1.21 15.83
CA ILE A 4 19.72 -0.63 14.53
C ILE A 4 20.38 -1.35 13.34
N SER A 5 21.63 -1.80 13.47
CA SER A 5 22.33 -2.54 12.42
C SER A 5 21.63 -3.87 12.08
N ASP A 6 21.15 -4.59 13.10
CA ASP A 6 20.40 -5.84 12.91
C ASP A 6 19.05 -5.59 12.23
N ILE A 7 18.37 -4.50 12.60
CA ILE A 7 17.09 -4.08 11.98
C ILE A 7 17.30 -3.76 10.50
N ARG A 8 18.33 -2.96 10.18
CA ARG A 8 18.71 -2.66 8.77
C ARG A 8 19.01 -3.93 7.99
N ARG A 9 19.81 -4.83 8.56
CA ARG A 9 20.16 -6.10 7.91
C ARG A 9 18.95 -7.00 7.70
N PHE A 10 18.00 -7.01 8.63
CA PHE A 10 16.74 -7.73 8.51
C PHE A 10 15.93 -7.22 7.32
N PHE A 11 15.67 -5.91 7.24
CA PHE A 11 14.90 -5.32 6.15
C PHE A 11 15.61 -5.34 4.79
N TYR A 12 16.94 -5.28 4.78
CA TYR A 12 17.74 -5.42 3.55
C TYR A 12 17.66 -6.83 2.96
N ARG A 13 17.42 -7.84 3.79
CA ARG A 13 17.23 -9.23 3.36
C ARG A 13 15.78 -9.59 3.04
N ASN A 14 14.87 -8.62 3.09
CA ASN A 14 13.48 -8.85 2.73
C ASN A 14 13.36 -9.30 1.26
N GLU A 15 12.65 -10.40 1.06
CA GLU A 15 12.36 -10.95 -0.27
C GLU A 15 10.88 -10.77 -0.64
N THR A 16 10.02 -10.47 0.33
CA THR A 16 8.58 -10.27 0.12
C THR A 16 8.33 -8.88 -0.44
N PRO A 17 7.71 -8.71 -1.62
CA PRO A 17 7.32 -7.39 -2.11
C PRO A 17 6.42 -6.67 -1.11
N ILE A 18 6.70 -5.39 -0.85
CA ILE A 18 5.90 -4.53 0.01
C ILE A 18 5.44 -3.33 -0.81
N TYR A 19 4.17 -2.98 -0.67
CA TYR A 19 3.55 -1.86 -1.37
C TYR A 19 2.91 -0.92 -0.35
N PHE A 20 3.21 0.38 -0.45
CA PHE A 20 2.34 1.40 0.10
C PHE A 20 1.44 1.94 -1.00
N ILE A 21 0.13 1.77 -0.84
CA ILE A 21 -0.86 2.12 -1.84
C ILE A 21 -1.68 3.27 -1.27
N SER A 22 -1.63 4.44 -1.93
CA SER A 22 -2.36 5.62 -1.47
C SER A 22 -2.51 6.68 -2.56
N ALA A 23 -3.20 7.79 -2.25
CA ALA A 23 -3.29 8.94 -3.14
C ALA A 23 -1.90 9.52 -3.46
N THR A 24 -1.01 9.61 -2.46
CA THR A 24 0.38 10.09 -2.58
C THR A 24 1.32 9.22 -1.73
N ASN A 25 2.64 9.38 -1.83
CA ASN A 25 3.62 8.60 -1.08
C ASN A 25 4.15 9.26 0.21
N PHE A 26 3.72 10.47 0.54
CA PHE A 26 4.35 11.28 1.59
C PHE A 26 4.35 10.63 2.99
N ASN A 27 3.34 9.85 3.33
CA ASN A 27 3.22 9.28 4.69
C ASN A 27 4.33 8.29 5.06
N LEU A 28 4.94 7.62 4.07
CA LEU A 28 6.00 6.63 4.29
C LEU A 28 7.25 6.93 3.46
N LEU A 29 7.45 8.19 3.05
CA LEU A 29 8.65 8.59 2.32
C LEU A 29 9.91 8.23 3.11
N GLY A 30 10.90 7.62 2.45
CA GLY A 30 12.14 7.16 3.07
C GLY A 30 12.08 5.73 3.61
N ALA A 31 10.90 5.11 3.75
CA ALA A 31 10.79 3.69 4.12
C ALA A 31 11.41 2.79 3.03
N ASP A 32 11.31 3.21 1.78
CA ASP A 32 11.83 2.52 0.61
C ASP A 32 13.35 2.49 0.52
N GLU A 33 14.05 3.44 1.16
CA GLU A 33 15.51 3.43 1.27
C GLU A 33 16.03 2.33 2.21
N TRP A 34 15.20 1.91 3.18
CA TRP A 34 15.57 0.96 4.23
C TRP A 34 15.05 -0.45 3.97
N VAL A 35 13.91 -0.57 3.29
CA VAL A 35 13.21 -1.84 3.10
C VAL A 35 13.36 -2.29 1.66
N LYS A 36 14.16 -3.34 1.46
CA LYS A 36 14.35 -3.94 0.14
C LYS A 36 12.99 -4.40 -0.41
N GLY A 37 12.71 -4.05 -1.67
CA GLY A 37 11.51 -4.49 -2.38
C GLY A 37 10.26 -3.68 -2.08
N PHE A 38 10.36 -2.62 -1.28
CA PHE A 38 9.30 -1.65 -1.03
C PHE A 38 9.04 -0.79 -2.29
N LYS A 39 7.78 -0.57 -2.61
CA LYS A 39 7.33 0.32 -3.69
C LYS A 39 6.13 1.14 -3.24
N PHE A 40 6.03 2.36 -3.73
CA PHE A 40 4.83 3.17 -3.65
C PHE A 40 3.98 2.91 -4.90
N ILE A 41 2.68 2.74 -4.72
CA ILE A 41 1.68 2.75 -5.79
C ILE A 41 0.78 3.94 -5.51
N CYS A 42 0.91 4.99 -6.32
CA CYS A 42 0.25 6.26 -6.07
C CYS A 42 -0.68 6.67 -7.21
N TYR A 43 -1.81 7.28 -6.85
CA TYR A 43 -2.68 7.92 -7.82
C TYR A 43 -2.05 9.22 -8.35
N ILE A 44 -1.51 10.04 -7.46
CA ILE A 44 -0.79 11.27 -7.79
C ILE A 44 0.71 10.99 -7.70
N GLU A 45 1.39 11.04 -8.84
CA GLU A 45 2.86 10.91 -8.94
C GLU A 45 3.50 12.29 -8.77
N CYS A 46 4.34 12.44 -7.74
CA CYS A 46 4.90 13.74 -7.33
C CYS A 46 6.38 13.92 -7.71
N PHE A 47 6.97 13.02 -8.50
CA PHE A 47 8.42 12.99 -8.78
C PHE A 47 8.75 13.06 -10.28
N ASP A 48 7.80 13.40 -11.14
CA ASP A 48 7.96 13.43 -12.59
C ASP A 48 8.56 12.13 -13.16
N GLY A 49 8.20 10.99 -12.54
CA GLY A 49 8.72 9.67 -12.89
C GLY A 49 10.20 9.43 -12.56
N GLN A 50 10.85 10.33 -11.81
CA GLN A 50 12.27 10.22 -11.46
C GLN A 50 12.52 9.32 -10.24
N HIS A 51 11.50 9.04 -9.43
CA HIS A 51 11.67 8.23 -8.23
C HIS A 51 11.54 6.72 -8.53
N PRO A 52 12.62 5.91 -8.41
CA PRO A 52 12.65 4.53 -8.89
C PRO A 52 11.73 3.58 -8.11
N ASN A 53 11.29 3.99 -6.93
CA ASN A 53 10.38 3.22 -6.08
C ASN A 53 8.92 3.67 -6.15
N VAL A 54 8.57 4.63 -7.01
CA VAL A 54 7.17 5.02 -7.23
C VAL A 54 6.67 4.39 -8.52
N PHE A 55 5.47 3.84 -8.46
CA PHE A 55 4.68 3.42 -9.61
C PHE A 55 3.34 4.16 -9.57
N SER A 56 2.90 4.64 -10.73
CA SER A 56 1.57 5.23 -10.90
C SER A 56 1.03 4.77 -12.24
N PRO A 57 -0.25 4.32 -12.31
CA PRO A 57 -0.87 4.01 -13.59
C PRO A 57 -0.88 5.26 -14.49
N LYS A 58 -0.69 5.07 -15.80
CA LYS A 58 -0.61 6.19 -16.75
C LYS A 58 -1.97 6.53 -17.34
N GLU A 59 -2.82 5.52 -17.48
CA GLU A 59 -4.17 5.71 -17.99
C GLU A 59 -5.13 5.93 -16.82
N GLU A 60 -6.04 6.89 -16.97
CA GLU A 60 -7.16 7.07 -16.06
C GLU A 60 -8.36 6.29 -16.61
N LEU A 61 -8.86 5.32 -15.84
CA LEU A 61 -10.07 4.58 -16.17
C LEU A 61 -11.29 5.37 -15.66
N PRO A 62 -12.44 5.32 -16.36
CA PRO A 62 -13.65 5.99 -15.89
C PRO A 62 -14.02 5.57 -14.46
N HIS A 63 -14.19 6.55 -13.58
CA HIS A 63 -14.63 6.35 -12.20
C HIS A 63 -15.52 7.52 -11.75
N GLU A 64 -16.30 7.31 -10.69
CA GLU A 64 -17.00 8.40 -10.01
C GLU A 64 -16.02 9.29 -9.25
N GLU A 65 -16.38 10.53 -8.95
CA GLU A 65 -15.52 11.42 -8.16
C GLU A 65 -15.17 10.79 -6.81
N PHE A 66 -13.87 10.68 -6.51
CA PHE A 66 -13.40 10.11 -5.26
C PHE A 66 -13.90 10.91 -4.06
N GLN A 67 -14.55 10.24 -3.10
CA GLN A 67 -15.04 10.87 -1.87
C GLN A 67 -14.14 10.59 -0.67
N SER A 68 -13.15 9.71 -0.82
CA SER A 68 -12.27 9.27 0.26
C SER A 68 -10.92 8.74 -0.27
N ILE A 69 -9.95 8.56 0.65
CA ILE A 69 -8.67 7.91 0.33
C ILE A 69 -8.89 6.42 0.04
N GLU A 70 -9.86 5.80 0.72
CA GLU A 70 -10.29 4.43 0.50
C GLU A 70 -10.79 4.22 -0.93
N ASP A 71 -11.57 5.15 -1.49
CA ASP A 71 -12.02 5.06 -2.89
C ASP A 71 -10.84 5.06 -3.87
N ILE A 72 -9.85 5.93 -3.63
CA ILE A 72 -8.62 5.99 -4.44
C ILE A 72 -7.84 4.68 -4.33
N ASN A 73 -7.71 4.13 -3.11
CA ASN A 73 -7.01 2.86 -2.89
C ASN A 73 -7.71 1.70 -3.60
N ASN A 74 -9.05 1.65 -3.51
CA ASN A 74 -9.86 0.65 -4.16
C ASN A 74 -9.74 0.74 -5.69
N TYR A 75 -9.80 1.95 -6.24
CA TYR A 75 -9.55 2.21 -7.66
C TYR A 75 -8.18 1.71 -8.11
N LEU A 76 -7.11 2.04 -7.36
CA LEU A 76 -5.76 1.57 -7.68
C LEU A 76 -5.67 0.03 -7.64
N LEU A 77 -6.29 -0.63 -6.67
CA LEU A 77 -6.29 -2.09 -6.57
C LEU A 77 -7.06 -2.77 -7.71
N GLU A 78 -8.04 -2.10 -8.29
CA GLU A 78 -8.80 -2.60 -9.46
C GLU A 78 -8.15 -2.21 -10.80
N HIS A 79 -7.23 -1.25 -10.79
CA HIS A 79 -6.60 -0.72 -11.99
C HIS A 79 -5.72 -1.76 -12.69
N LYS A 80 -5.95 -1.98 -13.99
CA LYS A 80 -5.26 -3.02 -14.76
C LYS A 80 -3.73 -2.90 -14.70
N GLU A 81 -3.17 -1.70 -14.88
CA GLU A 81 -1.72 -1.50 -14.82
C GLU A 81 -1.14 -1.82 -13.43
N VAL A 82 -1.87 -1.52 -12.35
CA VAL A 82 -1.45 -1.83 -10.98
C VAL A 82 -1.50 -3.34 -10.73
N VAL A 83 -2.59 -4.00 -11.15
CA VAL A 83 -2.72 -5.46 -11.07
C VAL A 83 -1.61 -6.16 -11.83
N ASP A 84 -1.30 -5.72 -13.05
CA ASP A 84 -0.25 -6.28 -13.88
C ASP A 84 1.14 -6.04 -13.25
N TYR A 85 1.38 -4.86 -12.68
CA TYR A 85 2.60 -4.54 -11.94
C TYR A 85 2.81 -5.44 -10.72
N ILE A 86 1.75 -5.68 -9.92
CA ILE A 86 1.81 -6.61 -8.77
C ILE A 86 2.10 -8.03 -9.25
N LYS A 87 1.46 -8.47 -10.35
CA LYS A 87 1.70 -9.79 -10.95
C LYS A 87 3.12 -9.95 -11.48
N SER A 88 3.67 -8.93 -12.17
CA SER A 88 5.04 -8.98 -12.68
C SER A 88 6.08 -9.04 -11.55
N ARG A 89 5.69 -8.65 -10.33
CA ARG A 89 6.50 -8.79 -9.10
C ARG A 89 6.20 -10.05 -8.30
N GLY A 90 5.50 -11.03 -8.89
CA GLY A 90 5.27 -12.35 -8.31
C GLY A 90 3.85 -12.59 -7.78
N GLY A 91 2.93 -11.61 -7.93
CA GLY A 91 1.51 -11.80 -7.62
C GLY A 91 1.21 -12.10 -6.14
N LYS A 92 2.12 -11.71 -5.25
CA LYS A 92 2.00 -11.84 -3.81
C LYS A 92 2.82 -10.77 -3.11
N GLY A 93 2.48 -10.45 -1.88
CA GLY A 93 3.25 -9.49 -1.10
C GLY A 93 2.47 -8.95 0.08
N LYS A 94 2.92 -7.80 0.55
CA LYS A 94 2.35 -7.07 1.68
C LYS A 94 1.86 -5.70 1.21
N ALA A 95 0.71 -5.28 1.69
CA ALA A 95 0.12 -3.99 1.40
C ALA A 95 0.00 -3.15 2.68
N LEU A 96 0.36 -1.88 2.56
CA LEU A 96 0.23 -0.85 3.56
C LEU A 96 -0.65 0.27 2.99
N PHE A 97 -1.52 0.80 3.83
CA PHE A 97 -2.44 1.88 3.51
C PHE A 97 -2.48 2.87 4.68
N LEU A 98 -2.71 4.16 4.38
CA LEU A 98 -3.02 5.14 5.42
C LEU A 98 -4.46 4.95 5.96
N MET A 99 -5.39 4.86 5.02
CA MET A 99 -6.82 4.64 5.24
C MET A 99 -7.23 3.41 4.43
N PHE A 100 -8.04 2.53 5.01
CA PHE A 100 -8.53 1.33 4.33
C PHE A 100 -9.80 0.83 5.01
N ASP A 101 -10.62 0.14 4.23
CA ASP A 101 -11.89 -0.46 4.63
C ASP A 101 -11.95 -1.95 4.27
N GLU A 102 -13.08 -2.59 4.55
CA GLU A 102 -13.29 -4.01 4.24
C GLU A 102 -13.18 -4.31 2.73
N ARG A 103 -13.56 -3.34 1.87
CA ARG A 103 -13.40 -3.47 0.42
C ARG A 103 -11.93 -3.47 0.03
N THR A 104 -11.13 -2.56 0.60
CA THR A 104 -9.69 -2.48 0.38
C THR A 104 -9.00 -3.79 0.76
N GLU A 105 -9.39 -4.38 1.90
CA GLU A 105 -8.88 -5.68 2.35
C GLU A 105 -9.26 -6.81 1.39
N LYS A 106 -10.52 -6.84 0.95
CA LYS A 106 -11.02 -7.85 0.01
C LYS A 106 -10.26 -7.78 -1.32
N LEU A 107 -10.09 -6.60 -1.89
CA LEU A 107 -9.36 -6.38 -3.13
C LEU A 107 -7.88 -6.76 -2.97
N SER A 108 -7.24 -6.33 -1.88
CA SER A 108 -5.84 -6.71 -1.56
C SER A 108 -5.67 -8.22 -1.52
N LYS A 109 -6.59 -8.93 -0.85
CA LYS A 109 -6.59 -10.40 -0.77
C LYS A 109 -6.76 -11.06 -2.14
N GLN A 110 -7.62 -10.52 -3.01
CA GLN A 110 -7.80 -11.01 -4.37
C GLN A 110 -6.52 -10.89 -5.21
N LEU A 111 -5.67 -9.90 -4.93
CA LEU A 111 -4.36 -9.71 -5.56
C LEU A 111 -3.23 -10.48 -4.87
N GLY A 112 -3.52 -11.33 -3.88
CA GLY A 112 -2.53 -12.09 -3.13
C GLY A 112 -1.71 -11.24 -2.14
N LEU A 113 -2.23 -10.05 -1.77
CA LEU A 113 -1.57 -9.15 -0.83
C LEU A 113 -2.09 -9.35 0.60
N GLU A 114 -1.16 -9.38 1.55
CA GLU A 114 -1.43 -9.35 2.98
C GLU A 114 -1.44 -7.90 3.49
N VAL A 115 -2.59 -7.42 3.98
CA VAL A 115 -2.69 -6.10 4.62
C VAL A 115 -1.98 -6.14 5.97
N CYS A 116 -0.97 -5.29 6.16
CA CYS A 116 -0.09 -5.31 7.35
C CYS A 116 -0.65 -4.52 8.54
N PHE A 117 -1.95 -4.65 8.80
CA PHE A 117 -2.65 -3.99 9.90
C PHE A 117 -3.68 -4.94 10.54
N PRO A 118 -4.15 -4.66 11.77
CA PRO A 118 -5.37 -5.27 12.27
C PRO A 118 -6.52 -5.04 11.29
N SER A 119 -7.47 -5.98 11.24
CA SER A 119 -8.57 -5.92 10.26
C SER A 119 -9.34 -4.59 10.34
N ALA A 120 -9.90 -4.12 9.22
CA ALA A 120 -10.71 -2.90 9.17
C ALA A 120 -11.83 -2.92 10.24
N LYS A 121 -12.53 -4.05 10.36
CA LYS A 121 -13.54 -4.28 11.40
C LYS A 121 -13.02 -4.08 12.82
N MET A 122 -11.81 -4.58 13.12
CA MET A 122 -11.18 -4.39 14.43
C MET A 122 -10.77 -2.93 14.64
N ARG A 123 -10.24 -2.26 13.62
CA ARG A 123 -9.91 -0.83 13.68
C ARG A 123 -11.15 0.00 13.96
N THR A 124 -12.25 -0.21 13.25
CA THR A 124 -13.53 0.48 13.48
C THR A 124 -14.09 0.20 14.87
N PHE A 125 -14.00 -1.05 15.35
CA PHE A 125 -14.44 -1.40 16.70
C PHE A 125 -13.66 -0.63 17.78
N MET A 126 -12.34 -0.51 17.62
CA MET A 126 -11.46 0.20 18.55
C MET A 126 -11.59 1.72 18.46
N ASP A 127 -11.77 2.27 17.26
CA ASP A 127 -11.92 3.72 17.02
C ASP A 127 -13.28 4.26 17.48
N ASN A 128 -14.25 3.36 17.71
CA ASN A 128 -15.52 3.72 18.30
C ASN A 128 -15.32 4.12 19.77
N LYS A 129 -15.30 5.44 20.01
CA LYS A 129 -15.14 6.09 21.32
C LYS A 129 -16.12 5.58 22.40
N VAL A 130 -17.23 4.96 22.01
CA VAL A 130 -18.21 4.38 22.96
C VAL A 130 -17.73 3.03 23.51
N ASN A 131 -16.89 2.30 22.78
CA ASN A 131 -16.36 0.99 23.18
C ASN A 131 -15.02 1.06 23.93
N THR A 132 -14.44 2.26 24.09
CA THR A 132 -13.13 2.48 24.73
C THR A 132 -13.22 2.96 26.19
N ASN A 133 -14.39 2.83 26.84
CA ASN A 133 -14.62 3.15 28.26
C ASN A 133 -14.80 1.90 29.13
#